data_AF-A0A4Y4D004-F1
#
_entry.id   AF-A0A4Y4D004-F1
#
_cell.length_a   1.000
_cell.length_b   1.000
_cell.length_c   1.000
_cell.angle_alpha   90.00
_cell.angle_beta   90.00
_cell.angle_gamma   90.00
#
_symmetry.space_group_name_H-M   'P 1'
#
loop_
_entity.id
_entity.type
_entity.pdbx_description
1 polymer ?
#
loop_
_entity_poly.entity_id
_entity_poly.type
_entity_poly.pdbx_seq_one_letter_code
_entity_poly.pdbx_strand_id
1 'polypeptide(L)'
;MDADWDARIASFWESVDDTAPDTMLDHMQALVAERADDDPGALYEWASVHDYLGKEHEAVSLYRAALDRGLSEPRRAQGMMQLANSLRNAEGRS
;
A
#
# COMPACT_ATOMS: atom_id res chain seq x y z
N MET A 1 -1.18 -7.02 19.25
CA MET A 1 -1.35 -7.54 17.88
C MET A 1 -2.71 -7.09 17.43
N ASP A 2 -2.72 -6.13 16.53
CA ASP A 2 -3.92 -5.62 15.90
C ASP A 2 -4.44 -6.59 14.83
N ALA A 3 -4.60 -7.87 15.19
CA ALA A 3 -5.03 -8.92 14.27
C ALA A 3 -6.37 -8.58 13.60
N ASP A 4 -7.19 -7.76 14.26
CA ASP A 4 -8.43 -7.22 13.70
C ASP A 4 -8.18 -6.24 12.53
N TRP A 5 -7.18 -5.38 12.62
CA TRP A 5 -6.82 -4.46 11.52
C TRP A 5 -6.19 -5.22 10.36
N ASP A 6 -5.24 -6.11 10.64
CA ASP A 6 -4.62 -6.94 9.60
C ASP A 6 -5.65 -7.84 8.88
N ALA A 7 -6.64 -8.38 9.61
CA ALA A 7 -7.73 -9.16 9.02
C ALA A 7 -8.64 -8.31 8.13
N ARG A 8 -8.92 -7.06 8.51
CA ARG A 8 -9.72 -6.13 7.69
C ARG A 8 -8.97 -5.71 6.43
N ILE A 9 -7.66 -5.47 6.52
CA ILE A 9 -6.80 -5.26 5.35
C ILE A 9 -6.80 -6.48 4.43
N ALA A 10 -6.65 -7.69 4.96
CA ALA A 10 -6.71 -8.90 4.17
C ALA A 10 -8.09 -9.05 3.48
N SER A 11 -9.18 -8.82 4.22
CA SER A 11 -10.53 -8.85 3.67
C SER A 11 -10.76 -7.79 2.59
N PHE A 12 -10.18 -6.60 2.74
CA PHE A 12 -10.18 -5.58 1.68
C PHE A 12 -9.56 -6.15 0.41
N TRP A 13 -8.34 -6.69 0.51
CA TRP A 13 -7.58 -7.23 -0.64
C TRP A 13 -8.24 -8.44 -1.30
N GLU A 14 -8.99 -9.25 -0.55
CA GLU A 14 -9.79 -10.35 -1.11
C GLU A 14 -11.03 -9.87 -1.89
N SER A 15 -11.49 -8.65 -1.63
CA SER A 15 -12.73 -8.09 -2.16
C SER A 15 -12.55 -6.98 -3.20
N VAL A 16 -11.31 -6.67 -3.59
CA VAL A 16 -11.06 -5.51 -4.47
C VAL A 16 -11.75 -5.69 -5.83
N ASP A 17 -12.24 -4.57 -6.35
CA ASP A 17 -12.86 -4.46 -7.66
C ASP A 17 -12.24 -3.25 -8.37
N ASP A 18 -11.39 -3.52 -9.37
CA ASP A 18 -10.67 -2.50 -10.13
C ASP A 18 -11.57 -1.66 -11.03
N THR A 19 -12.86 -2.00 -11.14
CA THR A 19 -13.86 -1.19 -11.85
C THR A 19 -14.34 0.03 -11.03
N ALA A 20 -13.99 0.11 -9.74
CA ALA A 20 -14.40 1.17 -8.82
C ALA A 20 -13.21 1.80 -8.06
N PRO A 21 -12.28 2.49 -8.75
CA PRO A 21 -11.01 2.97 -8.16
C PRO A 21 -11.20 3.97 -7.01
N ASP A 22 -12.19 4.86 -7.09
CA ASP A 22 -12.46 5.84 -6.03
C ASP A 22 -12.94 5.14 -4.74
N THR A 23 -13.83 4.15 -4.87
CA THR A 23 -14.31 3.34 -3.75
C THR A 23 -13.16 2.57 -3.08
N MET A 24 -12.23 2.03 -3.87
CA MET A 24 -11.04 1.36 -3.34
C MET A 24 -10.16 2.30 -2.53
N LEU A 25 -9.92 3.51 -3.03
CA LEU A 25 -9.13 4.52 -2.34
C LEU A 25 -9.80 4.98 -1.05
N ASP A 26 -11.10 5.28 -1.08
CA ASP A 26 -11.84 5.71 0.10
C ASP A 26 -11.84 4.64 1.20
N HIS A 27 -12.04 3.37 0.83
CA HIS A 27 -12.06 2.28 1.79
C HIS A 27 -10.66 2.01 2.36
N MET A 28 -9.61 1.97 1.53
CA MET A 28 -8.25 1.83 2.03
C MET A 28 -7.86 3.03 2.90
N GLN A 29 -8.23 4.24 2.51
CA GLN A 29 -7.98 5.46 3.28
C GLN A 29 -8.59 5.37 4.68
N ALA A 30 -9.82 4.88 4.79
CA ALA A 30 -10.48 4.68 6.08
C ALA A 30 -9.70 3.71 6.97
N LEU A 31 -9.21 2.60 6.41
CA LEU A 31 -8.42 1.59 7.16
C LEU A 31 -7.06 2.13 7.60
N VAL A 32 -6.33 2.83 6.72
CA VAL A 32 -5.01 3.39 7.08
C VAL A 32 -5.11 4.54 8.08
N ALA A 33 -6.22 5.30 8.06
CA ALA A 33 -6.47 6.39 9.02
C ALA A 33 -6.76 5.91 10.45
N GLU A 34 -6.97 4.61 10.66
CA GLU A 34 -7.04 4.01 12.01
C GLU A 34 -5.67 3.91 12.69
N ARG A 35 -4.59 4.12 11.94
CA ARG A 35 -3.21 4.10 12.40
C ARG A 35 -2.62 5.51 12.41
N ALA A 36 -1.45 5.65 13.02
CA ALA A 36 -0.69 6.89 12.93
C ALA A 36 -0.28 7.14 11.46
N ASP A 37 -0.21 8.40 11.05
CA ASP A 37 0.17 8.79 9.68
C ASP A 37 1.57 8.30 9.27
N ASP A 38 2.42 7.99 10.26
CA ASP A 38 3.76 7.45 10.10
C ASP A 38 3.87 5.96 10.45
N ASP A 39 2.75 5.25 10.62
CA ASP A 39 2.77 3.81 10.80
C ASP A 39 3.28 3.12 9.51
N PRO A 40 4.35 2.32 9.58
CA PRO A 40 4.95 1.72 8.39
C PRO A 40 4.00 0.74 7.69
N GLY A 41 3.13 0.04 8.43
CA GLY A 41 2.14 -0.86 7.87
C GLY A 41 1.06 -0.10 7.11
N ALA A 42 0.52 0.97 7.69
CA ALA A 42 -0.45 1.84 7.03
C ALA A 42 0.12 2.47 5.74
N LEU A 43 1.36 2.96 5.79
CA LEU A 43 2.06 3.49 4.61
C LEU A 43 2.24 2.43 3.52
N TYR A 44 2.54 1.18 3.89
CA TYR A 44 2.67 0.07 2.95
C TYR A 44 1.35 -0.28 2.26
N GLU A 45 0.24 -0.36 3.00
CA GLU A 45 -1.06 -0.67 2.41
C GLU A 45 -1.56 0.49 1.53
N TRP A 46 -1.28 1.74 1.94
CA TRP A 46 -1.55 2.92 1.11
C TRP A 46 -0.72 2.93 -0.18
N ALA A 47 0.57 2.58 -0.10
CA ALA A 47 1.40 2.41 -1.30
C ALA A 47 0.82 1.33 -2.24
N SER A 48 0.37 0.22 -1.66
CA SER A 48 -0.12 -0.93 -2.40
C SER A 48 -1.40 -0.63 -3.18
N VAL A 49 -2.34 0.14 -2.61
CA VAL A 49 -3.56 0.54 -3.35
C VAL A 49 -3.26 1.50 -4.50
N HIS A 50 -2.30 2.43 -4.33
CA HIS A 50 -1.86 3.30 -5.43
C HIS A 50 -1.18 2.50 -6.54
N ASP A 51 -0.29 1.57 -6.19
CA ASP A 51 0.40 0.71 -7.16
C ASP A 51 -0.59 -0.14 -7.95
N TYR A 52 -1.57 -0.74 -7.26
CA TYR A 52 -2.63 -1.52 -7.88
C TYR A 52 -3.46 -0.72 -8.89
N LEU A 53 -3.69 0.58 -8.61
CA LEU A 53 -4.42 1.49 -9.48
C LEU A 53 -3.54 2.14 -10.57
N GLY A 54 -2.29 1.72 -10.73
CA GLY A 54 -1.36 2.28 -11.71
C GLY A 54 -0.94 3.72 -11.40
N LYS A 55 -0.87 4.08 -10.12
CA LYS A 55 -0.35 5.36 -9.61
C LYS A 55 1.05 5.15 -9.06
N GLU A 56 1.97 4.75 -9.95
CA GLU A 56 3.27 4.22 -9.52
C GLU A 56 4.16 5.29 -8.87
N HIS A 57 4.04 6.56 -9.25
CA HIS A 57 4.83 7.66 -8.66
C HIS A 57 4.47 7.89 -7.18
N GLU A 58 3.17 7.90 -6.87
CA GLU A 58 2.64 7.98 -5.51
C GLU A 58 3.06 6.75 -4.71
N ALA A 59 2.89 5.56 -5.28
CA ALA A 59 3.26 4.30 -4.64
C ALA A 59 4.76 4.24 -4.27
N VAL A 60 5.65 4.63 -5.17
CA VAL A 60 7.12 4.64 -4.93
C VAL A 60 7.48 5.46 -3.71
N SER A 61 6.90 6.65 -3.56
CA SER A 61 7.18 7.55 -2.44
C SER A 61 6.72 6.94 -1.11
N LEU A 62 5.57 6.28 -1.12
CA LEU A 62 4.99 5.64 0.06
C LEU A 62 5.71 4.35 0.47
N TYR A 63 6.07 3.48 -0.49
CA TYR A 63 6.85 2.27 -0.18
C TYR A 63 8.21 2.62 0.44
N ARG A 64 8.90 3.65 -0.07
CA ARG A 64 10.13 4.15 0.56
C ARG A 64 9.90 4.60 2.00
N ALA A 65 8.86 5.40 2.22
CA ALA A 65 8.51 5.90 3.55
C ALA A 65 8.21 4.77 4.55
N ALA A 66 7.51 3.71 4.12
CA ALA A 66 7.23 2.53 4.94
C ALA A 66 8.51 1.76 5.29
N LEU A 67 9.38 1.51 4.30
CA LEU A 67 10.64 0.79 4.50
C LEU A 67 11.61 1.54 5.42
N ASP A 68 11.71 2.87 5.26
CA ASP A 68 12.57 3.74 6.07
C ASP A 68 12.13 3.77 7.54
N ARG A 69 10.83 3.59 7.80
CA ARG A 69 10.24 3.56 9.15
C ARG A 69 10.27 2.19 9.82
N GLY A 70 10.90 1.20 9.19
CA GLY A 70 11.08 -0.11 9.79
C GLY A 70 9.87 -1.03 9.64
N LEU A 71 9.25 -1.03 8.45
CA LEU A 71 8.26 -2.05 8.07
C LEU A 71 8.73 -3.45 8.47
N SER A 72 7.85 -4.20 9.14
CA SER A 72 8.14 -5.54 9.65
C SER A 72 8.00 -6.60 8.56
N GLU A 73 8.68 -7.73 8.73
CA GLU A 73 8.45 -8.91 7.89
C GLU A 73 7.03 -9.49 8.13
N PRO A 74 6.39 -10.10 7.11
CA PRO A 74 6.88 -10.31 5.74
C PRO A 74 6.67 -9.10 4.80
N ARG A 75 5.95 -8.06 5.25
CA ARG A 75 5.61 -6.89 4.42
C ARG A 75 6.85 -6.15 3.92
N ARG A 76 7.96 -6.16 4.67
CA ARG A 76 9.24 -5.56 4.24
C ARG A 76 9.77 -6.17 2.95
N ALA A 77 9.89 -7.50 2.89
CA ALA A 77 10.35 -8.18 1.68
C ALA A 77 9.41 -7.93 0.49
N GLN A 78 8.10 -7.95 0.72
CA GLN A 78 7.09 -7.65 -0.29
C GLN A 78 7.19 -6.19 -0.77
N GLY A 79 7.30 -5.22 0.15
CA GLY A 79 7.43 -3.80 -0.17
C GLY A 79 8.67 -3.47 -0.99
N MET A 80 9.79 -4.16 -0.76
CA MET A 80 10.97 -4.03 -1.62
C MET A 80 10.73 -4.53 -3.04
N MET A 81 10.04 -5.67 -3.19
CA MET A 81 9.69 -6.23 -4.48
C MET A 81 8.72 -5.32 -5.25
N GLN A 82 7.67 -4.85 -4.57
CA GLN A 82 6.67 -3.95 -5.14
C GLN A 82 7.31 -2.62 -5.55
N LEU A 83 8.14 -2.01 -4.68
CA LEU A 83 8.88 -0.79 -5.00
C LEU A 83 9.72 -0.94 -6.28
N ALA A 84 10.43 -2.06 -6.45
CA ALA A 84 11.22 -2.33 -7.65
C ALA A 84 10.34 -2.45 -8.91
N ASN A 85 9.14 -3.01 -8.78
CA ASN A 85 8.16 -3.09 -9.86
C ASN A 85 7.61 -1.71 -10.22
N SER A 86 7.15 -0.93 -9.23
CA SER A 86 6.60 0.42 -9.44
C SER A 86 7.64 1.36 -10.08
N LEU A 87 8.91 1.28 -9.67
CA LEU A 87 10.00 2.05 -10.28
C LEU A 87 10.16 1.75 -11.78
N ARG A 88 10.16 0.46 -12.15
CA ARG A 88 10.25 0.05 -13.56
C ARG A 88 9.08 0.57 -14.39
N ASN A 89 7.87 0.53 -13.83
CA ASN A 89 6.67 0.99 -14.50
C ASN A 89 6.66 2.52 -14.67
N ALA A 90 7.08 3.28 -13.66
CA ALA A 90 7.18 4.73 -13.73
C ALA A 90 8.22 5.20 -14.77
N GLU A 91 9.35 4.51 -14.88
CA GLU A 91 10.40 4.83 -15.87
C GLU A 91 9.96 4.53 -17.32
N GLY A 92 9.16 3.48 -17.53
CA GLY A 92 8.68 3.09 -18.87
C GLY A 92 7.54 3.94 -19.44
N ARG A 93 6.95 4.83 -18.63
CA ARG A 93 5.81 5.70 -19.01
C ARG A 93 6.21 7.18 -19.23
N SER A 94 7.50 7.50 -19.15
CA SER A 94 8.07 8.83 -19.42
C SER A 94 8.39 9.03 -20.91
#